data_AF-A0A8R1HQC9-F1
#
_entry.id   AF-A0A8R1HQC9-F1
#
_cell.length_a   1.000
_cell.length_b   1.000
_cell.length_c   1.000
_cell.angle_alpha   90.00
_cell.angle_beta   90.00
_cell.angle_gamma   90.00
#
_symmetry.space_group_name_H-M   'P 1'
#
loop_
_entity.id
_entity.type
_entity.pdbx_description
1 polymer ?
#
loop_
_entity_poly.entity_id
_entity_poly.type
_entity_poly.pdbx_seq_one_letter_code
_entity_poly.pdbx_strand_id
1 'polypeptide(L)'
;MLCSSLRRLTSRSFFSTSALKNSEKVWENPWKHAIPERTKTLPTVEEISVDWSYVERLMPIEVIPEVPKHESYPTPSGWTPPTELGKTHPYFVRRRPDHMLPLYLERKRDLLNENTLDFDYVELVTVKNIDGDLFVSFCKENGGIERVESETTVKIIAQ
;
A
#
# COMPACT_ATOMS: atom_id res chain seq x y z
N MET A 1 -56.69 75.65 -45.50
CA MET A 1 -56.68 76.53 -44.31
C MET A 1 -55.36 76.37 -43.59
N LEU A 2 -54.89 77.46 -43.00
CA LEU A 2 -53.66 77.64 -42.22
C LEU A 2 -53.53 76.59 -41.09
N CYS A 3 -52.33 76.15 -40.73
CA CYS A 3 -51.48 76.87 -39.76
C CYS A 3 -50.28 76.01 -39.33
N SER A 4 -49.17 76.71 -39.17
CA SER A 4 -47.91 76.37 -38.52
C SER A 4 -48.04 75.91 -37.06
N SER A 5 -47.12 75.05 -36.60
CA SER A 5 -46.44 75.29 -35.31
C SER A 5 -45.15 74.48 -35.17
N LEU A 6 -44.05 75.18 -34.86
CA LEU A 6 -42.78 74.62 -34.40
C LEU A 6 -42.91 74.05 -32.98
N ARG A 7 -42.08 73.04 -32.65
CA ARG A 7 -41.35 72.88 -31.36
C ARG A 7 -40.37 71.71 -31.55
N ARG A 8 -39.08 71.98 -31.70
CA ARG A 8 -38.01 72.18 -30.69
C ARG A 8 -37.38 70.86 -30.24
N LEU A 9 -36.08 70.79 -30.50
CA LEU A 9 -35.12 69.69 -30.36
C LEU A 9 -35.02 69.10 -28.95
N THR A 10 -34.77 67.80 -28.88
CA THR A 10 -33.75 67.22 -27.98
C THR A 10 -32.97 66.15 -28.72
N SER A 11 -31.73 66.49 -29.07
CA SER A 11 -30.70 65.58 -29.54
C SER A 11 -29.98 64.99 -28.33
N ARG A 12 -29.75 63.67 -28.35
CA ARG A 12 -28.50 62.97 -28.00
C ARG A 12 -28.79 61.47 -28.04
N SER A 13 -28.39 60.83 -29.13
CA SER A 13 -27.09 60.15 -29.26
C SER A 13 -27.14 58.75 -28.66
N PHE A 14 -27.60 57.80 -29.47
CA PHE A 14 -27.26 56.40 -29.32
C PHE A 14 -25.76 56.25 -29.56
N PHE A 15 -25.00 55.93 -28.52
CA PHE A 15 -23.62 55.48 -28.72
C PHE A 15 -23.68 54.07 -29.30
N SER A 16 -23.39 53.99 -30.60
CA SER A 16 -23.05 52.74 -31.28
C SER A 16 -21.78 52.19 -30.62
N THR A 17 -21.88 51.02 -29.99
CA THR A 17 -20.71 50.22 -29.62
C THR A 17 -20.17 49.56 -30.89
N SER A 18 -19.55 50.36 -31.76
CA SER A 18 -18.72 49.83 -32.83
C SER A 18 -17.65 48.98 -32.18
N ALA A 19 -17.57 47.71 -32.57
CA ALA A 19 -16.55 46.75 -32.17
C ALA A 19 -15.16 47.41 -32.13
N LEU A 20 -14.75 47.81 -30.93
CA LEU A 20 -13.38 48.19 -30.66
C LEU A 20 -12.58 46.90 -30.79
N LYS A 21 -11.92 46.72 -31.93
CA LYS A 21 -10.69 45.97 -31.98
C LYS A 21 -9.78 46.67 -30.98
N ASN A 22 -9.77 46.18 -29.74
CA ASN A 22 -8.85 46.63 -28.70
C ASN A 22 -7.45 46.26 -29.18
N SER A 23 -6.83 47.16 -29.96
CA SER A 23 -5.39 47.26 -29.99
C SER A 23 -4.99 47.80 -28.62
N GLU A 24 -4.94 46.89 -27.63
CA GLU A 24 -4.40 47.21 -26.30
C GLU A 24 -3.06 47.89 -26.53
N LYS A 25 -2.92 49.10 -25.98
CA LYS A 25 -1.68 49.85 -26.16
C LYS A 25 -0.60 49.13 -25.39
N VAL A 26 0.64 49.12 -25.90
CA VAL A 26 1.75 48.33 -25.33
C VAL A 26 1.94 48.59 -23.82
N TRP A 27 1.65 49.81 -23.35
CA TRP A 27 1.75 50.22 -21.95
C TRP A 27 0.56 49.85 -21.05
N GLU A 28 -0.56 49.40 -21.61
CA GLU A 28 -1.71 48.90 -20.82
C GLU A 28 -1.41 47.52 -20.22
N ASN A 29 -0.58 46.71 -20.91
CA ASN A 29 -0.04 45.47 -20.37
C ASN A 29 1.36 45.19 -20.93
N PRO A 30 2.42 45.78 -20.33
CA PRO A 30 3.78 45.61 -20.82
C PRO A 30 4.26 44.17 -20.71
N TRP A 31 3.76 43.39 -19.74
CA TRP A 31 4.16 42.01 -19.51
C TRP A 31 3.62 41.05 -20.58
N LYS A 32 2.42 41.28 -21.11
CA LYS A 32 1.84 40.51 -22.22
C LYS A 32 2.61 40.69 -23.53
N HIS A 33 3.23 41.85 -23.72
CA HIS A 33 4.09 42.16 -24.87
C HIS A 33 5.55 41.77 -24.64
N ALA A 34 6.02 41.77 -23.39
CA ALA A 34 7.39 41.40 -23.03
C ALA A 34 7.62 39.88 -23.03
N ILE A 35 6.57 39.09 -22.81
CA ILE A 35 6.63 37.64 -22.86
C ILE A 35 6.23 37.20 -24.27
N PRO A 36 7.12 36.60 -25.08
CA PRO A 36 6.74 36.08 -26.39
C PRO A 36 5.68 34.99 -26.22
N GLU A 37 4.67 34.99 -27.09
CA GLU A 37 3.66 33.94 -27.07
C GLU A 37 4.32 32.58 -27.32
N ARG A 38 4.48 31.79 -26.25
CA ARG A 38 4.96 30.41 -26.35
C ARG A 38 3.85 29.57 -26.94
N THR A 39 3.87 29.37 -28.25
CA THR A 39 3.10 28.31 -28.89
C THR A 39 3.57 26.97 -28.29
N LYS A 40 2.70 26.32 -27.53
CA LYS A 40 2.99 24.98 -26.99
C LYS A 40 2.92 23.98 -28.15
N THR A 41 3.97 23.89 -28.97
CA THR A 41 4.09 22.83 -29.97
C THR A 41 4.42 21.54 -29.24
N LEU A 42 3.45 20.63 -29.16
CA LEU A 42 3.72 19.28 -28.70
C LEU A 42 4.62 18.60 -29.74
N PRO A 43 5.65 17.85 -29.31
CA PRO A 43 6.43 17.07 -30.24
C PRO A 43 5.56 16.00 -30.90
N THR A 44 5.84 15.69 -32.17
CA THR A 44 5.24 14.53 -32.84
C THR A 44 5.74 13.27 -32.12
N VAL A 45 4.81 12.43 -31.66
CA VAL A 45 5.12 11.15 -31.02
C VAL A 45 4.88 10.04 -32.04
N GLU A 46 5.86 9.17 -32.22
CA GLU A 46 5.75 7.96 -33.02
C GLU A 46 5.93 6.74 -32.12
N GLU A 47 5.06 5.74 -32.28
CA GLU A 47 5.15 4.50 -31.51
C GLU A 47 6.21 3.58 -32.12
N ILE A 48 7.17 3.15 -31.30
CA ILE A 48 8.25 2.25 -31.71
C ILE A 48 7.95 0.86 -31.15
N SER A 49 8.20 -0.19 -31.93
CA SER A 49 8.14 -1.57 -31.45
C SER A 49 9.30 -1.86 -30.49
N VAL A 50 9.04 -1.74 -29.19
CA VAL A 50 10.00 -2.01 -28.11
C VAL A 50 9.66 -3.34 -27.43
N ASP A 51 10.67 -4.02 -26.88
CA ASP A 51 10.47 -5.19 -26.03
C ASP A 51 9.89 -4.79 -24.67
N TRP A 52 8.58 -4.99 -24.50
CA TRP A 52 7.86 -4.70 -23.26
C TRP A 52 8.18 -5.69 -22.14
N SER A 53 8.91 -6.79 -22.39
CA SER A 53 9.24 -7.77 -21.37
C SER A 53 10.04 -7.17 -20.21
N TYR A 54 10.82 -6.11 -20.46
CA TYR A 54 11.54 -5.38 -19.42
C TYR A 54 10.62 -4.58 -18.51
N VAL A 55 9.51 -4.04 -19.05
CA VAL A 55 8.52 -3.32 -18.26
C VAL A 55 7.67 -4.29 -17.46
N GLU A 56 7.28 -5.42 -18.07
CA GLU A 56 6.50 -6.46 -17.40
C GLU A 56 7.23 -7.06 -16.19
N ARG A 57 8.55 -7.27 -16.28
CA ARG A 57 9.38 -7.75 -15.14
C ARG A 57 9.43 -6.79 -13.96
N LEU A 58 9.13 -5.50 -14.18
CA LEU A 58 9.09 -4.49 -13.12
C LEU A 58 7.73 -4.46 -12.40
N MET A 59 6.71 -5.11 -12.95
CA MET A 59 5.41 -5.20 -12.29
C MET A 59 5.50 -6.11 -11.06
N PRO A 60 4.80 -5.78 -9.96
CA PRO A 60 4.76 -6.63 -8.79
C PRO A 60 4.03 -7.94 -9.07
N ILE A 61 4.46 -9.02 -8.42
CA ILE A 61 3.76 -10.31 -8.47
C ILE A 61 2.66 -10.28 -7.40
N GLU A 62 1.40 -10.43 -7.81
CA GLU A 62 0.25 -10.41 -6.90
C GLU A 62 0.07 -11.73 -6.14
N VAL A 63 0.48 -12.84 -6.75
CA VAL A 63 0.30 -14.19 -6.23
C VAL A 63 1.63 -14.73 -5.71
N ILE A 64 1.58 -15.39 -4.57
CA ILE A 64 2.76 -16.00 -3.97
C ILE A 64 3.24 -17.16 -4.85
N PRO A 65 4.53 -17.19 -5.21
CA PRO A 65 5.05 -18.25 -6.06
C PRO A 65 5.04 -19.60 -5.34
N GLU A 66 4.88 -20.66 -6.12
CA GLU A 66 5.07 -22.03 -5.65
C GLU A 66 6.54 -22.29 -5.29
N VAL A 67 6.77 -23.21 -4.35
CA VAL A 67 8.13 -23.53 -3.91
C VAL A 67 8.87 -24.33 -4.98
N PRO A 68 10.10 -23.93 -5.37
CA PRO A 68 10.90 -24.73 -6.28
C PRO A 68 11.24 -26.10 -5.68
N LYS A 69 11.15 -27.14 -6.51
CA LYS A 69 11.54 -28.51 -6.13
C LYS A 69 13.06 -28.63 -6.24
N HIS A 70 13.69 -29.12 -5.18
CA HIS A 70 15.13 -29.37 -5.13
C HIS A 70 15.40 -30.88 -5.02
N GLU A 71 16.56 -31.32 -5.50
CA GLU A 71 16.96 -32.74 -5.44
C GLU A 71 17.26 -33.21 -4.02
N SER A 72 17.84 -32.33 -3.20
CA SER A 72 18.24 -32.61 -1.82
C SER A 72 17.66 -31.59 -0.87
N TYR A 73 17.22 -32.08 0.29
CA TYR A 73 16.74 -31.29 1.43
C TYR A 73 17.53 -31.70 2.68
N PRO A 74 17.82 -30.76 3.61
CA PRO A 74 17.44 -29.35 3.62
C PRO A 74 18.16 -28.53 2.52
N THR A 75 17.55 -27.42 2.11
CA THR A 75 18.21 -26.45 1.22
C THR A 75 19.42 -25.81 1.93
N PRO A 76 20.34 -25.12 1.22
CA PRO A 76 21.44 -24.40 1.87
C PRO A 76 20.99 -23.36 2.91
N SER A 77 19.76 -22.86 2.78
CA SER A 77 19.12 -21.97 3.77
C SER A 77 18.55 -22.70 5.00
N GLY A 78 18.62 -24.03 5.05
CA GLY A 78 18.02 -24.86 6.10
C GLY A 78 16.53 -25.12 5.93
N TRP A 79 15.90 -24.67 4.85
CA TRP A 79 14.48 -24.90 4.61
C TRP A 79 14.21 -26.34 4.18
N THR A 80 13.12 -26.92 4.68
CA THR A 80 12.67 -28.28 4.37
C THR A 80 11.16 -28.25 4.08
N PRO A 81 10.66 -28.96 3.06
CA PRO A 81 9.23 -29.06 2.77
C PRO A 81 8.49 -29.83 3.88
N PRO A 82 7.16 -29.67 4.01
CA PRO A 82 6.38 -30.48 4.92
C PRO A 82 6.38 -31.96 4.50
N THR A 83 6.55 -32.86 5.46
CA THR A 83 6.51 -34.31 5.24
C THR A 83 5.07 -34.82 5.13
N GLU A 84 4.79 -35.73 4.20
CA GLU A 84 3.45 -36.35 4.03
C GLU A 84 2.91 -37.03 5.31
N LEU A 85 3.81 -37.59 6.13
CA LEU A 85 3.48 -38.19 7.43
C LEU A 85 2.85 -37.21 8.41
N GLY A 86 3.06 -35.90 8.23
CA GLY A 86 2.52 -34.86 9.09
C GLY A 86 0.98 -34.81 9.12
N LYS A 87 0.31 -35.37 8.10
CA LYS A 87 -1.16 -35.40 8.00
C LYS A 87 -1.82 -36.43 8.91
N THR A 88 -1.06 -37.41 9.41
CA THR A 88 -1.59 -38.50 10.25
C THR A 88 -1.70 -38.09 11.73
N HIS A 89 -1.09 -36.96 12.11
CA HIS A 89 -1.10 -36.50 13.49
C HIS A 89 -2.46 -35.86 13.87
N PRO A 90 -2.85 -35.93 15.16
CA PRO A 90 -4.10 -35.35 15.66
C PRO A 90 -4.12 -33.81 15.62
N TYR A 91 -2.98 -33.19 15.39
CA TYR A 91 -2.83 -31.77 15.13
C TYR A 91 -1.92 -31.54 13.93
N PHE A 92 -2.08 -30.40 13.28
CA PHE A 92 -1.30 -29.98 12.12
C PHE A 92 -0.98 -28.50 12.23
N VAL A 93 0.29 -28.13 12.06
CA VAL A 93 0.69 -26.71 12.06
C VAL A 93 0.78 -26.24 10.62
N ARG A 94 -0.15 -25.37 10.22
CA ARG A 94 -0.20 -24.84 8.86
C ARG A 94 0.88 -23.78 8.66
N ARG A 95 1.63 -23.93 7.57
CA ARG A 95 2.64 -22.94 7.18
C ARG A 95 2.01 -21.62 6.75
N ARG A 96 2.80 -20.57 6.90
CA ARG A 96 2.46 -19.24 6.42
C ARG A 96 2.60 -19.17 4.89
N PRO A 97 2.05 -18.12 4.27
CA PRO A 97 2.15 -17.95 2.83
C PRO A 97 3.60 -17.78 2.32
N ASP A 98 4.54 -17.39 3.19
CA ASP A 98 5.99 -17.37 2.91
C ASP A 98 6.67 -18.77 3.01
N HIS A 99 5.88 -19.84 3.12
CA HIS A 99 6.33 -21.24 3.28
C HIS A 99 7.14 -21.52 4.55
N MET A 100 7.06 -20.64 5.55
CA MET A 100 7.74 -20.77 6.85
C MET A 100 6.79 -21.26 7.95
N LEU A 101 7.39 -21.77 9.03
CA LEU A 101 6.66 -22.14 10.24
C LEU A 101 6.17 -20.87 10.98
N PRO A 102 4.94 -20.86 11.50
CA PRO A 102 4.36 -19.72 12.23
C PRO A 102 4.86 -19.63 13.68
N LEU A 103 6.18 -19.60 13.88
CA LEU A 103 6.85 -19.46 15.18
C LEU A 103 7.32 -18.03 15.39
N TYR A 104 6.99 -17.45 16.54
CA TYR A 104 7.34 -16.08 16.88
C TYR A 104 7.90 -16.00 18.30
N LEU A 105 8.90 -15.16 18.52
CA LEU A 105 9.36 -14.80 19.84
C LEU A 105 8.70 -13.49 20.27
N GLU A 106 8.07 -13.49 21.43
CA GLU A 106 7.34 -12.38 22.01
C GLU A 106 7.90 -12.10 23.40
N ARG A 107 8.36 -10.88 23.65
CA ARG A 107 8.82 -10.47 24.98
C ARG A 107 7.69 -9.74 25.71
N LYS A 108 7.24 -10.29 26.83
CA LYS A 108 6.13 -9.74 27.62
C LYS A 108 6.63 -9.27 28.98
N ARG A 109 6.08 -8.17 29.48
CA ARG A 109 6.29 -7.74 30.87
C ARG A 109 5.57 -8.70 31.81
N ASP A 110 6.29 -9.19 32.80
CA ASP A 110 5.75 -10.09 33.80
C ASP A 110 5.41 -9.32 35.08
N LEU A 111 6.18 -9.52 36.15
CA LEU A 111 5.95 -8.90 37.44
C LEU A 111 6.75 -7.60 37.58
N LEU A 112 6.18 -6.65 38.34
CA LEU A 112 6.87 -5.44 38.76
C LEU A 112 7.67 -5.77 40.01
N ASN A 113 8.98 -5.51 39.99
CA ASN A 113 9.82 -5.60 41.18
C ASN A 113 9.61 -4.34 42.03
N GLU A 114 8.87 -4.47 43.14
CA GLU A 114 8.50 -3.34 44.01
C GLU A 114 9.71 -2.57 44.56
N ASN A 115 10.84 -3.26 44.77
CA ASN A 115 12.07 -2.66 45.31
C ASN A 115 12.82 -1.80 44.30
N THR A 116 12.86 -2.24 43.03
CA THR A 116 13.61 -1.56 41.95
C THR A 116 12.69 -0.67 41.11
N LEU A 117 11.38 -0.89 41.17
CA LEU A 117 10.34 -0.33 40.29
C LEU A 117 10.55 -0.66 38.79
N ASP A 118 11.27 -1.75 38.52
CA ASP A 118 11.52 -2.27 37.19
C ASP A 118 10.63 -3.47 36.88
N PHE A 119 10.27 -3.64 35.60
CA PHE A 119 9.52 -4.81 35.14
C PHE A 119 10.48 -5.90 34.68
N ASP A 120 10.21 -7.13 35.13
CA ASP A 120 10.84 -8.30 34.54
C ASP A 120 10.19 -8.65 33.20
N TYR A 121 10.99 -9.23 32.31
CA TYR A 121 10.55 -9.64 30.98
C TYR A 121 10.66 -11.15 30.85
N VAL A 122 9.58 -11.76 30.36
CA VAL A 122 9.54 -13.18 30.00
C VAL A 122 9.50 -13.29 28.50
N GLU A 123 10.34 -14.15 27.95
CA GLU A 123 10.34 -14.47 26.53
C GLU A 123 9.39 -15.66 26.28
N LEU A 124 8.44 -15.44 25.39
CA LEU A 124 7.40 -16.38 25.02
C LEU A 124 7.60 -16.78 23.56
N VAL A 125 7.53 -18.07 23.28
CA VAL A 125 7.42 -18.62 21.94
C VAL A 125 5.95 -18.80 21.62
N THR A 126 5.46 -18.02 20.66
CA THR A 126 4.08 -18.07 20.17
C THR A 126 4.02 -18.89 18.89
N VAL A 127 3.27 -19.99 18.92
CA VAL A 127 2.96 -20.82 17.75
C VAL A 127 1.56 -20.51 17.27
N LYS A 128 1.39 -20.13 16.00
CA LYS A 128 0.08 -19.82 15.39
C LYS A 128 -0.34 -20.88 14.37
N ASN A 129 -1.57 -20.78 13.86
CA ASN A 129 -2.13 -21.62 12.80
C ASN A 129 -2.03 -23.13 13.09
N ILE A 130 -2.31 -23.51 14.33
CA ILE A 130 -2.44 -24.92 14.69
C ILE A 130 -3.88 -25.35 14.41
N ASP A 131 -4.03 -26.39 13.60
CA ASP A 131 -5.29 -27.03 13.28
C ASP A 131 -5.38 -28.38 14.03
N GLY A 132 -6.58 -28.82 14.41
CA GLY A 132 -6.80 -30.08 15.13
C GLY A 132 -6.74 -29.96 16.65
N ASP A 133 -6.33 -31.03 17.34
CA ASP A 133 -6.31 -31.07 18.82
C ASP A 133 -5.06 -30.39 19.38
N LEU A 134 -5.22 -29.15 19.85
CA LEU A 134 -4.17 -28.36 20.47
C LEU A 134 -3.54 -29.04 21.68
N PHE A 135 -4.32 -29.78 22.48
CA PHE A 135 -3.86 -30.32 23.75
C PHE A 135 -2.92 -31.51 23.54
N VAL A 136 -3.12 -32.29 22.47
CA VAL A 136 -2.24 -33.42 22.14
C VAL A 136 -0.84 -32.96 21.74
N SER A 137 -0.71 -31.81 21.08
CA SER A 137 0.60 -31.23 20.76
C SER A 137 1.43 -30.92 22.00
N PHE A 138 0.75 -30.65 23.12
CA PHE A 138 1.34 -30.16 24.35
C PHE A 138 1.60 -31.27 25.38
N CYS A 139 0.74 -32.30 25.45
CA CYS A 139 0.88 -33.39 26.44
C CYS A 139 2.17 -34.24 26.28
N LYS A 140 2.95 -34.05 25.22
CA LYS A 140 4.15 -34.85 24.93
C LYS A 140 5.45 -34.20 25.42
N GLU A 141 5.48 -32.89 25.62
CA GLU A 141 6.62 -32.16 26.18
C GLU A 141 6.29 -31.73 27.60
N ASN A 142 6.97 -32.32 28.59
CA ASN A 142 6.82 -32.04 30.02
C ASN A 142 7.39 -30.65 30.38
N GLY A 143 6.83 -29.57 29.81
CA GLY A 143 7.31 -28.21 30.01
C GLY A 143 6.17 -27.21 30.08
N GLY A 144 5.72 -26.93 31.31
CA GLY A 144 4.97 -25.74 31.73
C GLY A 144 3.94 -25.16 30.76
N ILE A 145 2.67 -25.53 30.94
CA ILE A 145 1.54 -24.77 30.39
C ILE A 145 1.60 -23.37 30.99
N GLU A 146 1.43 -22.32 30.18
CA GLU A 146 0.84 -21.11 30.74
C GLU A 146 -0.48 -20.70 30.10
N ARG A 147 -0.63 -20.49 28.78
CA ARG A 147 -1.94 -20.07 28.24
C ARG A 147 -2.18 -20.47 26.78
N VAL A 148 -3.33 -21.10 26.52
CA VAL A 148 -3.96 -21.13 25.19
C VAL A 148 -4.70 -19.81 25.04
N GLU A 149 -4.27 -18.95 24.12
CA GLU A 149 -4.90 -17.64 23.91
C GLU A 149 -6.07 -17.71 22.92
N SER A 150 -6.04 -18.65 21.97
CA SER A 150 -7.12 -18.90 21.00
C SER A 150 -7.12 -20.36 20.52
N GLU A 151 -8.18 -20.76 19.81
CA GLU A 151 -8.33 -22.11 19.22
C GLU A 151 -7.21 -22.53 18.25
N THR A 152 -6.33 -21.60 17.84
CA THR A 152 -5.25 -21.86 16.88
C THR A 152 -3.87 -21.37 17.35
N THR A 153 -3.77 -20.84 18.57
CA THR A 153 -2.55 -20.16 19.06
C THR A 153 -2.16 -20.65 20.44
N VAL A 154 -0.90 -21.05 20.58
CA VAL A 154 -0.31 -21.52 21.83
C VAL A 154 0.93 -20.70 22.15
N LYS A 155 1.08 -20.30 23.42
CA LYS A 155 2.29 -19.62 23.93
C LYS A 155 3.02 -20.52 24.92
N ILE A 156 4.33 -20.62 24.75
CA ILE A 156 5.23 -21.45 25.55
C ILE A 156 6.34 -20.53 26.09
N ILE A 157 6.78 -20.71 27.32
CA ILE A 157 7.93 -19.95 27.85
C ILE A 157 9.21 -20.46 27.18
N ALA A 158 10.03 -19.56 26.66
CA ALA A 158 11.37 -19.91 26.14
C ALA A 158 12.28 -20.28 27.34
N GLN A 159 12.90 -21.45 27.30
CA GLN A 159 13.88 -21.92 28.31
C GLN A 159 15.30 -21.51 27.97
#